data_AF-A0A838VYD2-F1
#
_entry.id   AF-A0A838VYD2-F1
#
_cell.length_a   1.000
_cell.length_b   1.000
_cell.length_c   1.000
_cell.angle_alpha   90.00
_cell.angle_beta   90.00
_cell.angle_gamma   90.00
#
_symmetry.space_group_name_H-M   'P 1'
#
loop_
_entity.id
_entity.type
_entity.pdbx_description
1 polymer ?
#
loop_
_entity_poly.entity_id
_entity_poly.type
_entity_poly.pdbx_seq_one_letter_code
_entity_poly.pdbx_strand_id
1 'polypeptide(L)'
;MLKLKILLLILCTTLQTNALLFEPCKITPLEYSQLQKFKLEQITAFKWRDPLFEFKICYHDHTTSFTLFIDTALHKQLPENIKNKFICTSNEKTHFAYEYTWGTIKQDSTSAPIPQEYYKAKPYQSECAPHSISGDNLSQIIKQKRVVFYTGAGISACSVPSMQKLEDMLGFARNGRRPDGLKTVSTMLSNPEMVTRNFGIFVLSTIESATTLAHKRLAVLAQHLKTSIITENIDLLHEATGIRPLFAGDQKTHDLWSAQNLQEVDLVICIGLSHDDRGFIAHYKNSNAQAQIVALDYKAPNYLDDHDMLLPGDIQVNLNLLANQIMENSSLHI
;
A
#
# COMPACT_ATOMS: atom_id res chain seq x y z
N MET A 1 39.24 26.51 20.11
CA MET A 1 37.97 26.05 20.72
C MET A 1 36.75 26.15 19.81
N LEU A 2 36.60 27.18 18.96
CA LEU A 2 35.42 27.34 18.08
C LEU A 2 35.28 26.23 17.01
N LYS A 3 36.40 25.80 16.41
CA LYS A 3 36.42 24.69 15.42
C LYS A 3 36.00 23.33 16.01
N LEU A 4 36.30 23.09 17.29
CA LEU A 4 35.91 21.85 17.98
C LEU A 4 34.40 21.83 18.30
N LYS A 5 33.81 22.99 18.62
CA LYS A 5 32.37 23.12 18.86
C LYS A 5 31.54 22.98 17.60
N ILE A 6 32.02 23.48 16.45
CA ILE A 6 31.35 23.31 15.15
C ILE A 6 31.40 21.84 14.70
N LEU A 7 32.55 21.17 14.89
CA LEU A 7 32.67 19.75 14.59
C LEU A 7 31.73 18.89 15.46
N LEU A 8 31.62 19.21 16.75
CA LEU A 8 30.71 18.52 17.68
C LEU A 8 29.22 18.76 17.33
N LEU A 9 28.87 19.97 16.88
CA LEU A 9 27.50 20.30 16.49
C LEU A 9 27.09 19.57 15.20
N ILE A 10 27.99 19.50 14.21
CA ILE A 10 27.77 18.75 12.96
C ILE A 10 27.68 17.25 13.25
N LEU A 11 28.55 16.71 14.12
CA LEU A 11 28.47 15.31 14.56
C LEU A 11 27.15 15.01 15.27
N CYS A 12 26.68 15.89 16.16
CA CYS A 12 25.40 15.71 16.86
C CYS A 12 24.18 15.77 15.92
N THR A 13 24.19 16.63 14.89
CA THR A 13 23.08 16.68 13.91
C THR A 13 23.10 15.50 12.93
N THR A 14 24.28 15.01 12.52
CA THR A 14 24.40 13.77 11.73
C THR A 14 24.04 12.52 12.54
N LEU A 15 24.37 12.49 13.84
CA LEU A 15 23.98 11.39 14.73
C LEU A 15 22.48 11.39 15.03
N GLN A 16 21.85 12.56 15.14
CA GLN A 16 20.39 12.66 15.31
C GLN A 16 19.61 12.31 14.05
N THR A 17 20.13 12.61 12.86
CA THR A 17 19.46 12.27 11.59
C THR A 17 19.55 10.78 11.28
N ASN A 18 20.66 10.11 11.59
CA ASN A 18 20.78 8.66 11.42
C ASN A 18 19.94 7.85 12.43
N ALA A 19 19.75 8.34 13.66
CA ALA A 19 18.86 7.70 14.63
C ALA A 19 17.38 7.75 14.19
N LEU A 20 16.95 8.82 13.49
CA LEU A 20 15.57 8.99 13.01
C LEU A 20 15.21 8.10 11.81
N LEU A 21 16.19 7.65 11.03
CA LEU A 21 15.96 6.81 9.85
C LEU A 21 15.57 5.38 10.20
N PHE A 22 16.13 4.87 11.30
CA PHE A 22 16.05 3.47 11.66
C PHE A 22 15.21 3.24 12.93
N GLU A 23 14.91 4.21 13.78
CA GLU A 23 14.01 3.92 14.91
C GLU A 23 12.53 3.86 14.49
N PRO A 24 11.81 2.74 14.75
CA PRO A 24 10.39 2.68 14.45
C PRO A 24 9.65 3.68 15.33
N CYS A 25 8.92 4.58 14.68
CA CYS A 25 8.11 5.56 15.38
C CYS A 25 6.95 4.83 16.09
N LYS A 26 6.84 4.99 17.41
CA LYS A 26 5.72 4.44 18.18
C LYS A 26 4.50 5.32 17.98
N ILE A 27 3.33 4.71 17.84
CA ILE A 27 2.06 5.43 17.83
C ILE A 27 1.34 5.24 19.17
N THR A 28 0.82 6.34 19.71
CA THR A 28 -0.01 6.31 20.92
C THR A 28 -1.45 5.88 20.59
N PRO A 29 -2.22 5.33 21.55
CA PRO A 29 -3.62 5.00 21.32
C PRO A 29 -4.47 6.21 20.87
N LEU A 30 -4.17 7.42 21.36
CA LEU A 30 -4.87 8.63 20.95
C LEU A 30 -4.59 8.98 19.48
N GLU A 31 -3.32 8.93 19.06
CA GLU A 31 -2.95 9.17 17.66
C GLU A 31 -3.55 8.10 16.75
N TYR A 32 -3.61 6.84 17.18
CA TYR A 32 -4.26 5.78 16.43
C TYR A 32 -5.76 6.07 16.21
N SER A 33 -6.49 6.43 17.26
CA SER A 33 -7.90 6.81 17.15
C SER A 33 -8.11 8.03 16.23
N GLN A 34 -7.19 9.00 16.27
CA GLN A 34 -7.21 10.15 15.36
C GLN A 34 -6.95 9.74 13.91
N LEU A 35 -6.00 8.82 13.66
CA LEU A 35 -5.73 8.27 12.34
C LEU A 35 -6.90 7.45 11.81
N GLN A 36 -7.57 6.66 12.65
CA GLN A 36 -8.79 5.93 12.24
C GLN A 36 -9.86 6.91 11.75
N LYS A 37 -10.11 7.99 12.51
CA LYS A 37 -11.05 9.04 12.10
C LYS A 37 -10.62 9.71 10.79
N PHE A 38 -9.35 10.10 10.70
CA PHE A 38 -8.80 10.75 9.50
C PHE A 38 -8.83 9.85 8.26
N LYS A 39 -8.49 8.56 8.38
CA LYS A 39 -8.58 7.61 7.27
C LYS A 39 -10.01 7.30 6.87
N LEU A 40 -10.96 7.29 7.81
CA LEU A 40 -12.39 7.22 7.47
C LEU A 40 -12.83 8.41 6.61
N GLU A 41 -12.18 9.57 6.77
CA GLU A 41 -12.39 10.78 5.96
C GLU A 41 -11.58 10.79 4.64
N GLN A 42 -10.47 10.03 4.54
CA GLN A 42 -9.60 9.97 3.36
C GLN A 42 -9.75 8.76 2.43
N ILE A 43 -10.05 7.55 2.93
CA ILE A 43 -10.35 6.36 2.12
C ILE A 43 -11.78 6.46 1.60
N THR A 44 -12.03 7.53 0.87
CA THR A 44 -13.37 8.04 0.60
C THR A 44 -13.56 8.34 -0.87
N ALA A 45 -12.57 8.05 -1.70
CA ALA A 45 -12.67 8.16 -3.15
C ALA A 45 -11.68 7.20 -3.84
N PHE A 46 -12.20 6.16 -4.51
CA PHE A 46 -11.47 5.40 -5.51
C PHE A 46 -11.88 5.88 -6.89
N LYS A 47 -10.89 6.25 -7.71
CA LYS A 47 -11.11 6.73 -9.08
C LYS A 47 -10.41 5.82 -10.07
N TRP A 48 -11.19 5.25 -10.97
CA TRP A 48 -10.69 4.52 -12.14
C TRP A 48 -10.98 5.31 -13.41
N ARG A 49 -9.99 5.42 -14.30
CA ARG A 49 -10.16 6.05 -15.60
C ARG A 49 -9.73 5.07 -16.70
N ASP A 50 -10.67 4.77 -17.56
CA ASP A 50 -10.48 4.08 -18.83
C ASP A 50 -10.80 5.08 -19.97
N PRO A 51 -10.27 4.91 -21.20
CA PRO A 51 -10.65 5.76 -22.32
C PRO A 51 -12.17 5.87 -22.56
N LEU A 52 -12.94 4.84 -22.18
CA LEU A 52 -14.39 4.78 -22.43
C LEU A 52 -15.24 5.17 -21.23
N PHE A 53 -14.70 5.13 -20.01
CA PHE A 53 -15.44 5.46 -18.78
C PHE A 53 -14.56 5.94 -17.64
N GLU A 54 -15.15 6.72 -16.74
CA GLU A 54 -14.56 7.12 -15.46
C GLU A 54 -15.48 6.64 -14.33
N PHE A 55 -14.96 5.83 -13.43
CA PHE A 55 -15.67 5.33 -12.25
C PHE A 55 -15.10 6.00 -11.00
N LYS A 56 -15.98 6.56 -10.18
CA LYS A 56 -15.66 7.12 -8.87
C LYS A 56 -16.51 6.42 -7.83
N ILE A 57 -15.93 5.96 -6.75
CA ILE A 57 -16.68 5.41 -5.61
C ILE A 57 -16.16 5.99 -4.32
N CYS A 58 -17.08 6.40 -3.46
CA CYS A 58 -16.82 7.14 -2.26
C CYS A 58 -17.48 6.48 -1.06
N TYR A 59 -16.80 6.50 0.08
CA TYR A 59 -17.35 6.07 1.37
C TYR A 59 -17.32 7.27 2.31
N HIS A 60 -18.41 7.59 2.98
CA HIS A 60 -18.49 8.67 3.95
C HIS A 60 -19.63 8.39 4.93
N ASP A 61 -19.40 8.52 6.24
CA ASP A 61 -20.43 8.36 7.27
C ASP A 61 -21.31 7.10 7.11
N HIS A 62 -20.67 5.95 6.88
CA HIS A 62 -21.35 4.66 6.64
C HIS A 62 -22.28 4.65 5.41
N THR A 63 -22.10 5.60 4.52
CA THR A 63 -22.74 5.67 3.21
C THR A 63 -21.69 5.46 2.14
N THR A 64 -22.00 4.61 1.17
CA THR A 64 -21.18 4.44 -0.02
C THR A 64 -21.94 4.94 -1.23
N SER A 65 -21.31 5.78 -2.04
CA SER A 65 -21.86 6.24 -3.31
C SER A 65 -20.89 5.98 -4.43
N PHE A 66 -21.38 5.76 -5.65
CA PHE A 66 -20.52 5.78 -6.82
C PHE A 66 -21.13 6.59 -7.95
N THR A 67 -20.25 7.16 -8.75
CA THR A 67 -20.57 7.85 -9.98
C THR A 67 -19.83 7.19 -11.13
N LEU A 68 -20.55 6.86 -12.19
CA LEU A 68 -20.00 6.35 -13.42
C LEU A 68 -20.22 7.37 -14.54
N PHE A 69 -19.14 7.84 -15.14
CA PHE A 69 -19.14 8.68 -16.33
C PHE A 69 -18.80 7.83 -17.54
N ILE A 70 -19.56 7.97 -18.63
CA ILE A 70 -19.28 7.31 -19.90
C ILE A 70 -19.37 8.30 -21.05
N ASP A 71 -18.66 8.02 -22.13
CA ASP A 71 -18.75 8.78 -23.37
C ASP A 71 -19.98 8.37 -24.21
N THR A 72 -20.25 9.13 -25.28
CA THR A 72 -21.32 8.81 -26.23
C THR A 72 -21.12 7.47 -26.95
N ALA A 73 -19.88 7.07 -27.22
CA ALA A 73 -19.57 5.87 -27.97
C ALA A 73 -19.95 4.61 -27.18
N LEU A 74 -19.63 4.57 -25.89
CA LEU A 74 -20.01 3.53 -24.96
C LEU A 74 -21.51 3.60 -24.65
N HIS A 75 -22.07 4.79 -24.42
CA HIS A 75 -23.51 4.96 -24.16
C HIS A 75 -24.37 4.35 -25.28
N LYS A 76 -24.03 4.59 -26.55
CA LYS A 76 -24.76 4.04 -27.71
C LYS A 76 -24.82 2.51 -27.75
N GLN A 77 -23.81 1.85 -27.20
CA GLN A 77 -23.70 0.39 -27.18
C GLN A 77 -24.47 -0.26 -26.02
N LEU A 78 -24.93 0.52 -25.03
CA LEU A 78 -25.67 -0.02 -23.90
C LEU A 78 -27.10 -0.43 -24.30
N PRO A 79 -27.68 -1.45 -23.65
CA PRO A 79 -29.11 -1.74 -23.73
C PRO A 79 -29.96 -0.52 -23.32
N GLU A 80 -31.12 -0.31 -23.95
CA GLU A 80 -31.98 0.86 -23.68
C GLU A 80 -32.42 0.98 -22.21
N ASN A 81 -32.68 -0.14 -21.54
CA ASN A 81 -33.01 -0.17 -20.11
C ASN A 81 -31.86 0.32 -19.21
N ILE A 82 -30.62 0.29 -19.70
CA ILE A 82 -29.43 0.80 -19.00
C ILE A 82 -29.17 2.26 -19.41
N LYS A 83 -29.28 2.61 -20.70
CA LYS A 83 -29.09 3.98 -21.21
C LYS A 83 -29.93 5.01 -20.46
N ASN A 84 -31.19 4.67 -20.18
CA ASN A 84 -32.15 5.56 -19.52
C ASN A 84 -31.81 5.86 -18.05
N LYS A 85 -30.84 5.15 -17.46
CA LYS A 85 -30.34 5.44 -16.11
C LYS A 85 -29.36 6.61 -16.07
N PHE A 86 -28.78 6.99 -17.22
CA PHE A 86 -27.78 8.04 -17.27
C PHE A 86 -28.38 9.43 -17.50
N ILE A 87 -27.80 10.42 -16.83
CA ILE A 87 -28.07 11.84 -17.01
C ILE A 87 -26.97 12.44 -17.88
N CYS A 88 -27.34 13.20 -18.91
CA CYS A 88 -26.40 13.94 -19.73
C CYS A 88 -25.79 15.11 -18.95
N THR A 89 -24.47 15.11 -18.73
CA THR A 89 -23.79 16.11 -17.88
C THR A 89 -23.09 17.21 -18.66
N SER A 90 -23.08 17.13 -19.99
CA SER A 90 -22.44 18.11 -20.87
C SER A 90 -23.45 18.79 -21.78
N ASN A 91 -23.26 20.09 -22.03
CA ASN A 91 -24.08 20.85 -22.97
C ASN A 91 -24.04 20.27 -24.40
N GLU A 92 -22.94 19.60 -24.75
CA GLU A 92 -22.69 18.98 -26.05
C GLU A 92 -23.18 17.53 -26.16
N LYS A 93 -23.79 16.97 -25.10
CA LYS A 93 -24.25 15.55 -25.05
C LYS A 93 -23.16 14.51 -25.30
N THR A 94 -21.92 14.85 -24.96
CA THR A 94 -20.76 13.98 -25.12
C THR A 94 -20.47 13.10 -23.91
N HIS A 95 -21.00 13.48 -22.73
CA HIS A 95 -20.76 12.79 -21.46
C HIS A 95 -22.06 12.51 -20.71
N PHE A 96 -22.12 11.32 -20.13
CA PHE A 96 -23.26 10.78 -19.41
C PHE A 96 -22.83 10.31 -18.02
N ALA A 97 -23.59 10.62 -16.97
CA ALA A 97 -23.30 10.20 -15.61
C ALA A 97 -24.44 9.36 -15.02
N TYR A 98 -24.07 8.33 -14.26
CA TYR A 98 -24.96 7.56 -13.40
C TYR A 98 -24.48 7.69 -11.96
N GLU A 99 -25.39 7.93 -11.03
CA GLU A 99 -25.09 8.02 -9.59
C GLU A 99 -25.94 7.03 -8.81
N TYR A 100 -25.32 6.40 -7.81
CA TYR A 100 -26.00 5.50 -6.90
C TYR A 100 -25.42 5.60 -5.50
N THR A 101 -26.28 5.52 -4.48
CA THR A 101 -25.91 5.66 -3.07
C THR A 101 -26.58 4.56 -2.25
N TRP A 102 -25.85 3.99 -1.31
CA TRP A 102 -26.28 2.92 -0.41
C TRP A 102 -25.79 3.19 1.02
N GLY A 103 -26.65 2.97 2.02
CA GLY A 103 -26.36 3.24 3.44
C GLY A 103 -27.25 4.33 4.06
N THR A 104 -26.91 4.76 5.27
CA THR A 104 -27.72 5.72 6.03
C THR A 104 -27.49 7.14 5.51
N ILE A 105 -28.42 7.65 4.71
CA ILE A 105 -28.36 9.01 4.17
C ILE A 105 -28.58 10.02 5.31
N LYS A 106 -27.50 10.56 5.87
CA LYS A 106 -27.55 11.83 6.60
C LYS A 106 -27.41 12.96 5.57
N GLN A 107 -28.45 13.77 5.41
CA GLN A 107 -28.34 15.06 4.75
C GLN A 107 -27.47 15.97 5.62
N ASP A 108 -26.20 16.11 5.25
CA ASP A 108 -25.39 17.33 5.31
C ASP A 108 -23.89 16.98 5.28
N SER A 109 -23.30 16.99 4.08
CA SER A 109 -21.92 17.46 3.89
C SER A 109 -21.69 17.77 2.40
N THR A 110 -21.44 19.04 2.08
CA THR A 110 -21.36 19.59 0.72
C THR A 110 -19.96 19.55 0.10
N SER A 111 -19.04 18.76 0.65
CA SER A 111 -17.70 18.62 0.09
C SER A 111 -17.34 17.16 -0.06
N ALA A 112 -17.41 16.67 -1.31
CA ALA A 112 -16.78 15.40 -1.65
C ALA A 112 -15.28 15.49 -1.33
N PRO A 113 -14.71 14.52 -0.59
CA PRO A 113 -13.30 14.50 -0.29
C PRO A 113 -12.48 14.52 -1.59
N ILE A 114 -11.44 15.35 -1.61
CA ILE A 114 -10.57 15.52 -2.77
C ILE A 114 -9.72 14.25 -2.89
N PRO A 115 -9.73 13.54 -4.03
CA PRO A 115 -8.83 12.41 -4.25
C PRO A 115 -7.39 12.89 -4.09
N GLN A 116 -6.62 12.28 -3.18
CA GLN A 116 -5.19 12.54 -3.14
C GLN A 116 -4.54 11.96 -4.40
N GLU A 117 -3.85 12.82 -5.15
CA GLU A 117 -2.93 12.36 -6.19
C GLU A 117 -1.71 11.76 -5.49
N TYR A 118 -1.71 10.44 -5.38
CA TYR A 118 -0.54 9.72 -4.89
C TYR A 118 0.60 9.86 -5.90
N TYR A 119 1.82 10.11 -5.41
CA TYR A 119 3.02 10.02 -6.23
C TYR A 119 3.10 8.62 -6.86
N LYS A 120 3.18 8.58 -8.19
CA LYS A 120 3.44 7.37 -8.98
C LYS A 120 4.83 7.52 -9.57
N ALA A 121 5.83 6.89 -8.96
CA ALA A 121 7.11 6.71 -9.61
C ALA A 121 7.05 5.58 -10.64
N LYS A 122 8.08 5.52 -11.50
CA LYS A 122 8.21 4.46 -12.48
C LYS A 122 8.58 3.15 -11.74
N PRO A 123 7.78 2.07 -11.88
CA PRO A 123 8.06 0.81 -11.20
C PRO A 123 9.34 0.17 -11.75
N TYR A 124 10.08 -0.54 -10.89
CA TYR A 124 11.18 -1.40 -11.31
C TYR A 124 10.65 -2.76 -11.79
N GLN A 125 11.18 -3.25 -12.91
CA GLN A 125 10.88 -4.57 -13.47
C GLN A 125 12.18 -5.21 -13.97
N SER A 126 12.31 -6.50 -13.71
CA SER A 126 13.43 -7.34 -14.12
C SER A 126 12.91 -8.63 -14.76
N GLU A 127 13.70 -9.18 -15.68
CA GLU A 127 13.41 -10.44 -16.38
C GLU A 127 14.24 -11.61 -15.82
N CYS A 128 15.09 -11.36 -14.82
CA CYS A 128 15.97 -12.36 -14.19
C CYS A 128 15.25 -13.15 -13.08
N ALA A 129 15.78 -14.34 -12.77
CA ALA A 129 15.26 -15.18 -11.70
C ALA A 129 16.07 -15.00 -10.41
N PRO A 130 15.44 -14.73 -9.26
CA PRO A 130 16.14 -14.56 -7.98
C PRO A 130 16.62 -15.88 -7.41
N HIS A 131 17.58 -15.80 -6.49
CA HIS A 131 18.04 -16.96 -5.72
C HIS A 131 17.10 -17.30 -4.57
N SER A 132 16.80 -18.58 -4.35
CA SER A 132 16.05 -18.97 -3.15
C SER A 132 16.94 -18.93 -1.91
N ILE A 133 16.44 -18.42 -0.79
CA ILE A 133 17.11 -18.41 0.52
C ILE A 133 16.27 -19.14 1.57
N SER A 134 16.91 -19.75 2.57
CA SER A 134 16.25 -20.33 3.75
C SER A 134 16.04 -19.28 4.85
N GLY A 135 15.07 -19.53 5.74
CA GLY A 135 14.83 -18.67 6.92
C GLY A 135 16.09 -18.52 7.79
N ASP A 136 16.80 -19.63 8.03
CA ASP A 136 18.03 -19.65 8.83
C ASP A 136 19.09 -18.73 8.26
N ASN A 137 19.40 -18.87 6.96
CA ASN A 137 20.41 -18.05 6.30
C ASN A 137 19.99 -16.58 6.28
N LEU A 138 18.72 -16.30 6.00
CA LEU A 138 18.20 -14.94 6.04
C LEU A 138 18.33 -14.33 7.44
N SER A 139 18.02 -15.09 8.49
CA SER A 139 18.14 -14.61 9.88
C SER A 139 19.56 -14.18 10.23
N GLN A 140 20.58 -14.89 9.73
CA GLN A 140 21.99 -14.56 9.95
C GLN A 140 22.39 -13.30 9.18
N ILE A 141 21.94 -13.16 7.93
CA ILE A 141 22.16 -11.96 7.13
C ILE A 141 21.56 -10.73 7.82
N ILE A 142 20.31 -10.82 8.28
CA ILE A 142 19.60 -9.70 8.91
C ILE A 142 20.31 -9.21 10.17
N LYS A 143 20.86 -10.10 10.98
CA LYS A 143 21.59 -9.74 12.21
C LYS A 143 22.84 -8.90 11.96
N GLN A 144 23.39 -8.95 10.74
CA GLN A 144 24.67 -8.32 10.39
C GLN A 144 24.52 -7.11 9.46
N LYS A 145 23.30 -6.84 8.99
CA LYS A 145 23.01 -5.82 7.97
C LYS A 145 22.09 -4.73 8.51
N ARG A 146 22.24 -3.51 8.00
CA ARG A 146 21.24 -2.45 8.15
C ARG A 146 20.08 -2.73 7.22
N VAL A 147 19.01 -3.28 7.77
CA VAL A 147 17.84 -3.70 7.01
C VAL A 147 16.75 -2.63 7.04
N VAL A 148 15.91 -2.58 6.02
CA VAL A 148 14.64 -1.84 6.00
C VAL A 148 13.53 -2.78 5.55
N PHE A 149 12.37 -2.72 6.21
CA PHE A 149 11.22 -3.50 5.79
C PHE A 149 10.35 -2.72 4.81
N TYR A 150 9.92 -3.36 3.74
CA TYR A 150 8.99 -2.80 2.77
C TYR A 150 7.79 -3.73 2.55
N THR A 151 6.58 -3.25 2.76
CA THR A 151 5.38 -4.12 2.77
C THR A 151 4.36 -3.71 1.72
N GLY A 152 3.68 -4.71 1.17
CA GLY A 152 2.54 -4.56 0.27
C GLY A 152 1.32 -5.34 0.76
N ALA A 153 0.25 -5.34 -0.05
CA ALA A 153 -1.06 -5.84 0.38
C ALA A 153 -1.08 -7.33 0.78
N GLY A 154 -0.08 -8.11 0.37
CA GLY A 154 0.06 -9.53 0.71
C GLY A 154 0.20 -9.80 2.21
N ILE A 155 0.77 -8.86 2.98
CA ILE A 155 0.87 -9.00 4.45
C ILE A 155 -0.52 -8.95 5.14
N SER A 156 -1.47 -8.25 4.51
CA SER A 156 -2.85 -8.06 4.98
C SER A 156 -3.85 -9.02 4.33
N ALA A 157 -3.43 -9.87 3.38
CA ALA A 157 -4.34 -10.59 2.48
C ALA A 157 -5.34 -11.54 3.17
N CYS A 158 -5.10 -11.95 4.42
CA CYS A 158 -6.04 -12.77 5.17
C CYS A 158 -7.16 -11.98 5.88
N SER A 159 -7.04 -10.66 5.97
CA SER A 159 -8.03 -9.79 6.64
C SER A 159 -8.50 -8.62 5.77
N VAL A 160 -7.67 -8.13 4.85
CA VAL A 160 -7.99 -7.03 3.94
C VAL A 160 -7.90 -7.53 2.50
N PRO A 161 -8.95 -7.37 1.67
CA PRO A 161 -8.88 -7.72 0.26
C PRO A 161 -7.75 -6.95 -0.45
N SER A 162 -6.98 -7.62 -1.32
CA SER A 162 -6.02 -6.94 -2.20
C SER A 162 -6.75 -6.06 -3.23
N MET A 163 -6.03 -5.14 -3.88
CA MET A 163 -6.61 -4.33 -4.97
C MET A 163 -7.20 -5.19 -6.10
N GLN A 164 -6.52 -6.29 -6.44
CA GLN A 164 -7.05 -7.26 -7.40
C GLN A 164 -8.39 -7.83 -6.93
N LYS A 165 -8.47 -8.24 -5.66
CA LYS A 165 -9.68 -8.82 -5.09
C LYS A 165 -10.80 -7.78 -5.01
N LEU A 166 -10.46 -6.53 -4.69
CA LEU A 166 -11.40 -5.41 -4.71
C LEU A 166 -11.98 -5.20 -6.11
N GLU A 167 -11.15 -5.13 -7.15
CA GLU A 167 -11.61 -5.01 -8.53
C GLU A 167 -12.58 -6.13 -8.91
N ASP A 168 -12.26 -7.38 -8.56
CA ASP A 168 -13.14 -8.53 -8.80
C ASP A 168 -14.47 -8.37 -8.03
N MET A 169 -14.41 -7.91 -6.77
CA MET A 169 -15.58 -7.64 -5.94
C MET A 169 -16.44 -6.48 -6.48
N LEU A 170 -15.85 -5.50 -7.14
CA LEU A 170 -16.56 -4.38 -7.76
C LEU A 170 -17.10 -4.73 -9.16
N GLY A 171 -16.83 -5.94 -9.66
CA GLY A 171 -17.32 -6.41 -10.96
C GLY A 171 -16.52 -5.90 -12.15
N PHE A 172 -15.25 -5.53 -11.96
CA PHE A 172 -14.35 -5.21 -13.08
C PHE A 172 -14.14 -6.47 -13.92
N ALA A 173 -14.68 -6.46 -15.13
CA ALA A 173 -14.45 -7.54 -16.08
C ALA A 173 -13.13 -7.29 -16.79
N ARG A 174 -12.28 -8.31 -16.92
CA ARG A 174 -10.98 -8.19 -17.59
C ARG A 174 -10.98 -8.89 -18.94
N ASN A 175 -10.38 -8.24 -19.94
CA ASN A 175 -9.94 -8.84 -21.19
C ASN A 175 -8.42 -8.69 -21.28
N GLY A 176 -7.68 -9.69 -20.79
CA GLY A 176 -6.24 -9.59 -20.57
C GLY A 176 -5.90 -8.63 -19.42
N ARG A 177 -4.96 -7.69 -19.65
CA ARG A 177 -4.52 -6.70 -18.63
C ARG A 177 -5.42 -5.46 -18.53
N ARG A 178 -6.43 -5.31 -19.41
CA ARG A 178 -7.32 -4.13 -19.43
C ARG A 178 -8.75 -4.52 -19.04
N PRO A 179 -9.49 -3.63 -18.35
CA PRO A 179 -10.92 -3.82 -18.16
C PRO A 179 -11.65 -3.86 -19.50
N ASP A 180 -12.61 -4.76 -19.62
CA ASP A 180 -13.65 -4.69 -20.64
C ASP A 180 -14.68 -3.64 -20.16
N GLY A 181 -14.58 -2.43 -20.70
CA GLY A 181 -15.39 -1.29 -20.25
C GLY A 181 -16.90 -1.54 -20.39
N LEU A 182 -17.35 -2.14 -21.49
CA LEU A 182 -18.77 -2.43 -21.71
C LEU A 182 -19.29 -3.44 -20.68
N LYS A 183 -18.55 -4.54 -20.50
CA LYS A 183 -18.94 -5.59 -19.54
C LYS A 183 -18.85 -5.10 -18.09
N THR A 184 -17.86 -4.27 -17.77
CA THR A 184 -17.70 -3.67 -16.43
C THR A 184 -18.87 -2.73 -16.13
N VAL A 185 -19.17 -1.79 -17.02
CA VAL A 185 -20.31 -0.86 -16.87
C VAL A 185 -21.63 -1.62 -16.75
N SER A 186 -21.86 -2.61 -17.62
CA SER A 186 -23.07 -3.42 -17.54
C SER A 186 -23.19 -4.16 -16.21
N THR A 187 -22.09 -4.74 -15.71
CA THR A 187 -22.09 -5.49 -14.43
C THR A 187 -22.43 -4.57 -13.25
N MET A 188 -21.79 -3.41 -13.18
CA MET A 188 -22.03 -2.43 -12.12
C MET A 188 -23.47 -1.90 -12.12
N LEU A 189 -24.05 -1.65 -13.31
CA LEU A 189 -25.40 -1.10 -13.43
C LEU A 189 -26.52 -2.12 -13.27
N SER A 190 -26.22 -3.40 -13.45
CA SER A 190 -27.14 -4.51 -13.17
C SER A 190 -27.26 -4.78 -11.67
N ASN A 191 -26.22 -4.48 -10.88
CA ASN A 191 -26.24 -4.65 -9.42
C ASN A 191 -25.43 -3.55 -8.71
N PRO A 192 -25.94 -2.31 -8.69
CA PRO A 192 -25.21 -1.17 -8.10
C PRO A 192 -25.06 -1.29 -6.58
N GLU A 193 -26.02 -1.94 -5.90
CA GLU A 193 -25.94 -2.23 -4.47
C GLU A 193 -24.74 -3.13 -4.12
N MET A 194 -24.47 -4.15 -4.93
CA MET A 194 -23.30 -5.02 -4.74
C MET A 194 -22.00 -4.21 -4.80
N VAL A 195 -21.88 -3.26 -5.76
CA VAL A 195 -20.70 -2.41 -5.91
C VAL A 195 -20.48 -1.56 -4.66
N THR A 196 -21.50 -0.83 -4.22
CA THR A 196 -21.41 0.03 -3.02
C THR A 196 -21.18 -0.78 -1.75
N ARG A 197 -21.90 -1.89 -1.58
CA ARG A 197 -21.75 -2.74 -0.39
C ARG A 197 -20.35 -3.35 -0.31
N ASN A 198 -19.82 -3.86 -1.42
CA ASN A 198 -18.49 -4.46 -1.46
C ASN A 198 -17.38 -3.44 -1.21
N PHE A 199 -17.51 -2.21 -1.74
CA PHE A 199 -16.58 -1.14 -1.42
C PHE A 199 -16.65 -0.74 0.06
N GLY A 200 -17.86 -0.61 0.62
CA GLY A 200 -18.04 -0.36 2.05
C GLY A 200 -17.37 -1.44 2.92
N ILE A 201 -17.55 -2.72 2.57
CA ILE A 201 -16.86 -3.84 3.23
C ILE A 201 -15.34 -3.67 3.12
N PHE A 202 -14.81 -3.31 1.95
CA PHE A 202 -13.39 -3.08 1.77
C PHE A 202 -12.87 -1.94 2.67
N VAL A 203 -13.51 -0.77 2.66
CA VAL A 203 -13.11 0.37 3.50
C VAL A 203 -13.13 0.00 4.98
N LEU A 204 -14.21 -0.62 5.46
CA LEU A 204 -14.28 -1.11 6.84
C LEU A 204 -13.17 -2.12 7.14
N SER A 205 -12.88 -3.04 6.23
CA SER A 205 -11.79 -4.00 6.40
C SER A 205 -10.43 -3.30 6.56
N THR A 206 -10.18 -2.19 5.88
CA THR A 206 -8.91 -1.44 6.01
C THR A 206 -8.72 -0.73 7.36
N ILE A 207 -9.81 -0.51 8.11
CA ILE A 207 -9.81 0.30 9.35
C ILE A 207 -10.06 -0.56 10.59
N GLU A 208 -10.94 -1.57 10.46
CA GLU A 208 -11.49 -2.33 11.58
C GLU A 208 -10.94 -3.76 11.69
N SER A 209 -10.24 -4.25 10.68
CA SER A 209 -9.69 -5.61 10.70
C SER A 209 -8.68 -5.79 11.83
N ALA A 210 -8.64 -7.02 12.37
CA ALA A 210 -7.60 -7.40 13.30
C ALA A 210 -6.23 -7.49 12.59
N THR A 211 -5.18 -7.13 13.33
CA THR A 211 -3.81 -7.30 12.87
C THR A 211 -3.46 -8.77 12.70
N THR A 212 -2.78 -9.09 11.59
CA THR A 212 -2.34 -10.45 11.30
C THR A 212 -1.14 -10.84 12.18
N LEU A 213 -0.79 -12.12 12.21
CA LEU A 213 0.43 -12.56 12.90
C LEU A 213 1.68 -11.90 12.30
N ALA A 214 1.75 -11.80 10.97
CA ALA A 214 2.84 -11.12 10.26
C ALA A 214 3.01 -9.67 10.71
N HIS A 215 1.93 -8.86 10.78
CA HIS A 215 2.01 -7.49 11.29
C HIS A 215 2.62 -7.43 12.69
N LYS A 216 2.09 -8.24 13.61
CA LYS A 216 2.56 -8.30 15.00
C LYS A 216 4.05 -8.68 15.08
N ARG A 217 4.47 -9.68 14.30
CA ARG A 217 5.87 -10.15 14.27
C ARG A 217 6.81 -9.16 13.62
N LEU A 218 6.38 -8.52 12.52
CA LEU A 218 7.13 -7.45 11.89
C LEU A 218 7.36 -6.29 12.85
N ALA A 219 6.33 -5.92 13.61
CA ALA A 219 6.42 -4.83 14.55
C ALA A 219 7.46 -5.10 15.65
N VAL A 220 7.39 -6.28 16.27
CA VAL A 220 8.39 -6.71 17.26
C VAL A 220 9.79 -6.74 16.65
N LEU A 221 9.92 -7.27 15.44
CA LEU A 221 11.22 -7.39 14.76
C LEU A 221 11.80 -6.01 14.41
N ALA A 222 11.00 -5.10 13.89
CA ALA A 222 11.39 -3.72 13.58
C ALA A 222 11.85 -2.97 14.83
N GLN A 223 11.15 -3.14 15.96
CA GLN A 223 11.58 -2.58 17.25
C GLN A 223 12.89 -3.19 17.75
N HIS A 224 13.05 -4.51 17.63
CA HIS A 224 14.25 -5.21 18.05
C HIS A 224 15.48 -4.77 17.25
N LEU A 225 15.34 -4.72 15.93
CA LEU A 225 16.42 -4.33 15.01
C LEU A 225 16.63 -2.82 14.97
N LYS A 226 15.74 -2.04 15.59
CA LYS A 226 15.65 -0.59 15.41
C LYS A 226 15.70 -0.28 13.92
N THR A 227 14.69 -0.71 13.18
CA THR A 227 14.50 -0.32 11.77
C THR A 227 13.08 0.19 11.49
N SER A 228 12.95 0.96 10.43
CA SER A 228 11.68 1.46 9.90
C SER A 228 10.93 0.41 9.08
N ILE A 229 9.60 0.55 9.07
CA ILE A 229 8.70 -0.15 8.16
C ILE A 229 8.19 0.86 7.14
N ILE A 230 8.41 0.58 5.87
CA ILE A 230 7.80 1.30 4.76
C ILE A 230 6.62 0.47 4.25
N THR A 231 5.52 1.12 3.90
CA THR A 231 4.31 0.42 3.43
C THR A 231 3.67 1.10 2.22
N GLU A 232 3.18 0.29 1.28
CA GLU A 232 2.23 0.72 0.25
C GLU A 232 0.77 0.57 0.72
N ASN A 233 0.54 -0.10 1.85
CA ASN A 233 -0.80 -0.41 2.31
C ASN A 233 -1.52 0.84 2.78
N ILE A 234 -2.78 0.95 2.38
CA ILE A 234 -3.69 2.00 2.85
C ILE A 234 -4.49 1.57 4.09
N ASP A 235 -4.38 0.31 4.52
CA ASP A 235 -4.95 -0.15 5.78
C ASP A 235 -4.20 0.44 7.01
N LEU A 236 -4.76 0.23 8.20
CA LEU A 236 -4.20 0.69 9.49
C LEU A 236 -3.60 -0.45 10.31
N LEU A 237 -3.29 -1.59 9.69
CA LEU A 237 -2.90 -2.78 10.42
C LEU A 237 -1.49 -2.66 11.02
N HIS A 238 -0.58 -1.90 10.41
CA HIS A 238 0.71 -1.60 11.03
C HIS A 238 0.52 -0.70 12.27
N GLU A 239 -0.27 0.37 12.15
CA GLU A 239 -0.54 1.31 13.23
C GLU A 239 -1.25 0.64 14.42
N ALA A 240 -2.14 -0.30 14.14
CA ALA A 240 -2.80 -1.12 15.15
C ALA A 240 -1.84 -2.02 15.95
N THR A 241 -0.59 -2.21 15.48
CA THR A 241 0.47 -2.87 16.28
C THR A 241 1.23 -1.93 17.21
N GLY A 242 0.94 -0.62 17.18
CA GLY A 242 1.67 0.39 17.94
C GLY A 242 2.91 0.95 17.23
N ILE A 243 3.09 0.65 15.95
CA ILE A 243 4.15 1.24 15.10
C ILE A 243 3.55 2.10 14.00
N ARG A 244 4.10 3.29 13.81
CA ARG A 244 3.80 4.16 12.69
C ARG A 244 4.72 3.82 11.52
N PRO A 245 4.20 3.23 10.42
CA PRO A 245 5.00 3.01 9.23
C PRO A 245 5.24 4.32 8.48
N LEU A 246 6.18 4.30 7.55
CA LEU A 246 6.39 5.33 6.55
C LEU A 246 5.61 4.96 5.29
N PHE A 247 4.73 5.82 4.81
CA PHE A 247 3.97 5.56 3.59
C PHE A 247 4.83 5.84 2.36
N ALA A 248 5.00 4.85 1.47
CA ALA A 248 5.88 4.97 0.31
C ALA A 248 5.45 6.06 -0.69
N GLY A 249 4.16 6.43 -0.71
CA GLY A 249 3.65 7.50 -1.57
C GLY A 249 3.81 8.93 -1.02
N ASP A 250 4.27 9.08 0.23
CA ASP A 250 4.35 10.39 0.88
C ASP A 250 5.66 11.11 0.54
N GLN A 251 5.58 12.40 0.21
CA GLN A 251 6.76 13.23 -0.05
C GLN A 251 7.75 13.19 1.12
N LYS A 252 7.25 13.19 2.36
CA LYS A 252 8.10 13.10 3.56
C LYS A 252 8.92 11.80 3.61
N THR A 253 8.33 10.69 3.18
CA THR A 253 9.03 9.40 3.09
C THR A 253 10.10 9.46 2.01
N HIS A 254 9.80 10.06 0.86
CA HIS A 254 10.79 10.29 -0.20
C HIS A 254 11.95 11.18 0.25
N ASP A 255 11.67 12.29 0.94
CA ASP A 255 12.68 13.20 1.45
C ASP A 255 13.56 12.52 2.51
N LEU A 256 12.94 11.70 3.36
CA LEU A 256 13.64 10.90 4.38
C LEU A 256 14.55 9.84 3.73
N TRP A 257 14.05 9.09 2.74
CA TRP A 257 14.83 8.09 2.01
C TRP A 257 15.51 8.68 0.79
N SER A 258 16.26 9.76 0.99
CA SER A 258 17.12 10.35 -0.05
C SER A 258 18.17 9.36 -0.56
N ALA A 259 18.74 9.64 -1.73
CA ALA A 259 19.78 8.80 -2.33
C ALA A 259 20.97 8.55 -1.38
N GLN A 260 21.35 9.55 -0.56
CA GLN A 260 22.42 9.41 0.43
C GLN A 260 22.04 8.40 1.53
N ASN A 261 20.82 8.48 2.05
CA ASN A 261 20.37 7.59 3.13
C ASN A 261 20.17 6.15 2.62
N LEU A 262 19.77 5.97 1.35
CA LEU A 262 19.62 4.65 0.74
C LEU A 262 20.95 3.92 0.50
N GLN A 263 22.07 4.65 0.38
CA GLN A 263 23.41 4.05 0.34
C GLN A 263 23.81 3.41 1.67
N GLU A 264 23.15 3.80 2.76
CA GLU A 264 23.35 3.21 4.09
C GLU A 264 22.51 1.95 4.32
N VAL A 265 21.62 1.58 3.39
CA VAL A 265 20.77 0.39 3.55
C VAL A 265 21.42 -0.81 2.87
N ASP A 266 21.82 -1.80 3.66
CA ASP A 266 22.53 -2.98 3.16
C ASP A 266 21.57 -4.05 2.59
N LEU A 267 20.28 -3.99 2.97
CA LEU A 267 19.25 -4.94 2.56
C LEU A 267 17.84 -4.37 2.70
N VAL A 268 17.01 -4.46 1.65
CA VAL A 268 15.56 -4.23 1.75
C VAL A 268 14.83 -5.58 1.79
N ILE A 269 13.94 -5.75 2.77
CA ILE A 269 13.14 -6.97 2.92
C ILE A 269 11.71 -6.65 2.51
N CYS A 270 11.31 -7.13 1.35
CA CYS A 270 9.97 -6.97 0.81
C CYS A 270 9.04 -8.06 1.34
N ILE A 271 7.88 -7.70 1.87
CA ILE A 271 6.95 -8.65 2.52
C ILE A 271 5.56 -8.49 1.90
N GLY A 272 5.11 -9.52 1.17
CA GLY A 272 3.79 -9.51 0.51
C GLY A 272 3.63 -8.38 -0.53
N LEU A 273 4.73 -7.99 -1.16
CA LEU A 273 4.76 -6.96 -2.20
C LEU A 273 4.92 -7.66 -3.56
N SER A 274 3.98 -7.41 -4.47
CA SER A 274 4.02 -8.05 -5.81
C SER A 274 4.59 -7.14 -6.88
N HIS A 275 4.50 -5.81 -6.68
CA HIS A 275 4.89 -4.78 -7.63
C HIS A 275 5.46 -3.59 -6.85
N ASP A 276 6.35 -2.81 -7.48
CA ASP A 276 6.89 -1.56 -6.94
C ASP A 276 6.04 -0.36 -7.40
N ASP A 277 4.75 -0.34 -7.01
CA ASP A 277 3.79 0.65 -7.52
C ASP A 277 4.12 2.08 -7.07
N ARG A 278 4.88 2.22 -5.98
CA ARG A 278 5.35 3.52 -5.45
C ARG A 278 6.78 3.87 -5.84
N GLY A 279 7.49 2.99 -6.55
CA GLY A 279 8.84 3.25 -7.06
C GLY A 279 9.93 3.33 -6.00
N PHE A 280 9.68 2.83 -4.79
CA PHE A 280 10.68 2.80 -3.72
C PHE A 280 11.83 1.86 -4.06
N ILE A 281 11.53 0.67 -4.62
CA ILE A 281 12.55 -0.29 -5.03
C ILE A 281 13.40 0.28 -6.16
N ALA A 282 12.77 0.90 -7.16
CA ALA A 282 13.48 1.61 -8.22
C ALA A 282 14.42 2.67 -7.64
N HIS A 283 13.97 3.45 -6.65
CA HIS A 283 14.79 4.46 -6.02
C HIS A 283 15.98 3.86 -5.26
N TYR A 284 15.75 2.79 -4.50
CA TYR A 284 16.79 2.07 -3.76
C TYR A 284 17.89 1.53 -4.69
N LYS A 285 17.52 0.77 -5.73
CA LYS A 285 18.48 0.20 -6.68
C LYS A 285 19.26 1.25 -7.45
N ASN A 286 18.62 2.37 -7.81
CA ASN A 286 19.30 3.46 -8.51
C ASN A 286 20.26 4.24 -7.61
N SER A 287 20.01 4.27 -6.30
CA SER A 287 20.79 5.06 -5.34
C SER A 287 21.92 4.27 -4.69
N ASN A 288 21.81 2.94 -4.66
CA ASN A 288 22.75 2.05 -3.99
C ASN A 288 23.28 0.98 -4.95
N ALA A 289 24.56 1.08 -5.32
CA ALA A 289 25.22 0.14 -6.24
C ALA A 289 25.40 -1.27 -5.67
N GLN A 290 25.19 -1.46 -4.37
CA GLN A 290 25.20 -2.75 -3.67
C GLN A 290 23.78 -3.12 -3.19
N ALA A 291 22.75 -2.51 -3.78
CA ALA A 291 21.37 -2.77 -3.44
C ALA A 291 21.06 -4.26 -3.51
N GLN A 292 20.50 -4.79 -2.43
CA GLN A 292 20.05 -6.18 -2.38
C GLN A 292 18.66 -6.24 -1.78
N ILE A 293 17.82 -7.08 -2.36
CA ILE A 293 16.45 -7.29 -1.92
C ILE A 293 16.23 -8.75 -1.54
N VAL A 294 15.47 -8.97 -0.47
CA VAL A 294 14.88 -10.28 -0.18
C VAL A 294 13.36 -10.14 -0.20
N ALA A 295 12.66 -10.88 -1.05
CA ALA A 295 11.21 -10.97 -0.99
C ALA A 295 10.74 -12.16 -0.15
N LEU A 296 9.71 -11.95 0.67
CA LEU A 296 8.91 -12.97 1.34
C LEU A 296 7.57 -13.04 0.63
N ASP A 297 7.41 -14.02 -0.25
CA ASP A 297 6.19 -14.25 -1.01
C ASP A 297 6.14 -15.71 -1.52
N TYR A 298 4.98 -16.18 -1.97
CA TYR A 298 4.83 -17.50 -2.59
C TYR A 298 5.53 -17.62 -3.94
N LYS A 299 5.64 -16.51 -4.69
CA LYS A 299 6.22 -16.46 -6.02
C LYS A 299 7.17 -15.27 -6.13
N ALA A 300 8.21 -15.41 -6.95
CA ALA A 300 9.12 -14.31 -7.25
C ALA A 300 8.35 -13.11 -7.85
N PRO A 301 8.37 -11.94 -7.20
CA PRO A 301 7.87 -10.70 -7.78
C PRO A 301 8.74 -10.25 -8.96
N ASN A 302 8.16 -9.48 -9.88
CA ASN A 302 8.84 -9.04 -11.10
C ASN A 302 9.88 -7.93 -10.89
N TYR A 303 10.03 -7.43 -9.66
CA TYR A 303 11.05 -6.43 -9.33
C TYR A 303 12.36 -7.06 -8.83
N LEU A 304 12.42 -8.39 -8.70
CA LEU A 304 13.64 -9.07 -8.28
C LEU A 304 14.54 -9.34 -9.49
N ASP A 305 15.85 -9.16 -9.33
CA ASP A 305 16.86 -9.57 -10.31
C ASP A 305 17.70 -10.77 -9.83
N ASP A 306 18.76 -11.08 -10.56
CA ASP A 306 19.68 -12.19 -10.28
C ASP A 306 20.58 -11.96 -9.05
N HIS A 307 20.63 -10.75 -8.50
CA HIS A 307 21.34 -10.44 -7.26
C HIS A 307 20.44 -10.50 -6.02
N ASP A 308 19.13 -10.58 -6.25
CA ASP A 308 18.12 -10.62 -5.20
C ASP A 308 17.76 -12.05 -4.77
N MET A 309 17.05 -12.12 -3.66
CA MET A 309 16.68 -13.37 -3.01
C MET A 309 15.17 -13.49 -2.79
N LEU A 310 14.67 -14.72 -2.82
CA LEU A 310 13.30 -15.09 -2.48
C LEU A 310 13.31 -16.07 -1.30
N LEU A 311 12.58 -15.74 -0.24
CA LEU A 311 12.19 -16.68 0.80
C LEU A 311 10.76 -17.15 0.50
N PRO A 312 10.59 -18.28 -0.22
CA PRO A 312 9.27 -18.72 -0.66
C PRO A 312 8.43 -19.21 0.51
N GLY A 313 7.12 -18.95 0.47
CA GLY A 313 6.14 -19.58 1.36
C GLY A 313 5.17 -18.62 2.02
N ASP A 314 4.44 -19.14 3.01
CA ASP A 314 3.45 -18.36 3.75
C ASP A 314 4.14 -17.28 4.60
N ILE A 315 3.84 -16.01 4.32
CA ILE A 315 4.38 -14.85 5.02
C ILE A 315 4.10 -14.92 6.53
N GLN A 316 2.92 -15.40 6.95
CA GLN A 316 2.54 -15.50 8.36
C GLN A 316 3.44 -16.50 9.10
N VAL A 317 3.84 -17.58 8.41
CA VAL A 317 4.74 -18.61 8.94
C VAL A 317 6.19 -18.14 8.89
N ASN A 318 6.66 -17.75 7.71
CA ASN A 318 8.06 -17.37 7.47
C ASN A 318 8.48 -16.20 8.37
N LEU A 319 7.65 -15.17 8.50
CA LEU A 319 7.98 -14.02 9.33
C LEU A 319 7.95 -14.33 10.83
N ASN A 320 7.07 -15.23 11.26
CA ASN A 320 7.05 -15.71 12.66
C ASN A 320 8.31 -16.50 12.99
N LEU A 321 8.73 -17.42 12.13
CA LEU A 321 9.96 -18.18 12.31
C LEU A 321 11.19 -17.27 12.29
N LEU A 322 11.27 -16.38 11.30
CA LEU A 322 12.37 -15.43 11.16
C LEU A 322 12.50 -14.54 12.41
N ALA A 323 11.40 -14.00 12.91
CA ALA A 323 11.40 -13.18 14.11
C ALA A 323 11.90 -13.98 15.33
N ASN A 324 11.43 -15.22 15.53
CA ASN A 324 11.90 -16.06 16.64
C ASN A 324 13.41 -16.34 16.53
N GLN A 325 13.91 -16.71 15.35
CA GLN A 325 15.34 -17.00 15.13
C GLN A 325 16.25 -15.78 15.35
N ILE A 326 15.75 -14.59 15.04
CA ILE A 326 16.48 -13.34 15.28
C ILE A 326 16.49 -13.04 16.78
N MET A 327 15.36 -13.16 17.47
CA MET A 327 15.24 -12.81 18.89
C MET A 327 15.86 -13.82 19.86
N GLU A 328 15.73 -15.14 19.63
CA GLU A 328 16.20 -16.20 20.54
C GLU A 328 17.73 -16.19 20.70
N ASN A 329 18.45 -15.73 19.69
CA ASN A 329 19.92 -15.65 19.73
C ASN A 329 20.44 -14.36 20.40
N SER A 330 19.58 -13.37 20.63
CA SER A 330 19.95 -12.12 21.30
C SER A 330 20.02 -12.27 22.83
N SER A 331 19.48 -13.36 23.39
CA SER A 331 19.50 -13.68 24.82
C SER A 331 20.78 -14.40 25.28
N LEU A 332 21.66 -14.79 24.36
CA LEU A 332 22.88 -15.57 24.65
C LEU A 332 24.14 -14.69 24.82
N HIS A 333 24.00 -13.36 24.77
CA HIS A 333 25.11 -12.40 24.92
C HIS A 333 24.93 -11.41 26.08
N ILE A 334 24.16 -11.77 27.11
CA ILE A 334 24.12 -11.03 28.39
C ILE A 334 25.05 -11.69 29.40
#